data_AF-A0A6G0VXQ7-F1
#
_entry.id   AF-A0A6G0VXQ7-F1
#
_cell.length_a   1.000
_cell.length_b   1.000
_cell.length_c   1.000
_cell.angle_alpha   90.00
_cell.angle_beta   90.00
_cell.angle_gamma   90.00
#
_symmetry.space_group_name_H-M   'P 1'
#
loop_
_entity.id
_entity.type
_entity.pdbx_description
1 polymer ?
#
loop_
_entity_poly.entity_id
_entity_poly.type
_entity_poly.pdbx_seq_one_letter_code
_entity_poly.pdbx_strand_id
1 'polypeptide(L)' 'MKTLLQLFATIPVTTASAERSFSSLRRLKNYLRSTMGQERLNSLAVLNIHKNIPINIDEVINIFSRSSRKIKTEDWSI' A
#
# COMPACT_ATOMS: atom_id res chain seq x y z
N MET A 1 -7.60 -21.01 -26.07
CA MET A 1 -6.18 -20.55 -26.08
C MET A 1 -5.97 -19.04 -25.86
N LYS A 2 -7.00 -18.18 -25.71
CA LYS A 2 -6.76 -16.73 -25.46
C LYS A 2 -6.52 -16.40 -23.98
N THR A 3 -7.27 -17.04 -23.07
CA THR A 3 -7.19 -16.82 -21.61
C THR A 3 -5.83 -17.21 -21.02
N LEU A 4 -5.26 -18.32 -21.46
CA LEU A 4 -3.95 -18.79 -21.00
C LEU A 4 -2.81 -17.84 -21.41
N LEU A 5 -2.83 -17.35 -22.66
CA LEU A 5 -1.86 -16.39 -23.16
C LEU A 5 -1.97 -15.03 -22.42
N GLN A 6 -3.20 -14.60 -22.12
CA GLN A 6 -3.42 -13.40 -21.32
C GLN A 6 -2.87 -13.56 -19.89
N LEU A 7 -3.09 -14.72 -19.26
CA LEU A 7 -2.56 -15.02 -17.92
C LEU A 7 -1.02 -14.99 -17.90
N PHE A 8 -0.38 -15.60 -18.90
CA PHE A 8 1.08 -15.55 -19.03
C PHE A 8 1.61 -14.13 -19.29
N ALA A 9 0.82 -13.26 -19.93
CA ALA A 9 1.19 -11.87 -20.18
C ALA A 9 0.95 -10.94 -18.99
N THR A 10 0.01 -11.25 -18.09
CA THR A 10 -0.23 -10.49 -16.84
C THR A 10 0.67 -10.92 -15.69
N ILE A 11 1.15 -12.17 -15.67
CA ILE A 11 2.25 -12.54 -14.79
C ILE A 11 3.44 -11.69 -15.19
N PRO A 12 4.00 -10.87 -14.28
CA PRO A 12 5.16 -10.06 -14.61
C PRO A 12 6.32 -10.99 -14.97
N VAL A 13 6.61 -11.11 -16.26
CA VAL A 13 7.76 -11.88 -16.79
C VAL A 13 9.08 -11.28 -16.30
N THR A 14 9.05 -10.03 -15.81
CA THR A 14 10.22 -9.29 -15.32
C THR A 14 10.16 -9.08 -13.82
N THR A 15 11.28 -9.35 -13.13
CA THR A 15 11.44 -9.10 -11.69
C THR A 15 11.48 -7.61 -11.35
N ALA A 16 11.70 -6.73 -12.34
CA ALA A 16 11.88 -5.29 -12.15
C ALA A 16 10.71 -4.61 -11.40
N SER A 17 9.47 -5.05 -11.60
CA SER A 17 8.31 -4.50 -10.88
C SER A 17 8.33 -4.90 -9.40
N ALA A 18 8.65 -6.17 -9.11
CA ALA A 18 8.81 -6.67 -7.75
C ALA A 18 10.01 -6.01 -7.05
N GLU A 19 11.15 -5.89 -7.72
CA GLU A 19 12.36 -5.21 -7.22
C GLU A 19 12.08 -3.74 -6.89
N ARG A 20 11.33 -3.03 -7.74
CA ARG A 20 10.89 -1.65 -7.46
C ARG A 20 10.01 -1.57 -6.20
N SER A 21 9.09 -2.51 -6.04
CA SER A 21 8.23 -2.60 -4.85
C SER A 21 9.03 -2.93 -3.59
N PHE A 22 9.96 -3.89 -3.65
CA PHE A 22 10.84 -4.23 -2.52
C PHE A 22 11.82 -3.12 -2.16
N SER A 23 12.37 -2.40 -3.15
CA SER A 23 13.18 -1.21 -2.93
C SER A 23 12.40 -0.12 -2.20
N SER A 24 11.13 0.08 -2.57
CA SER A 24 10.22 1.03 -1.91
C SER A 24 9.85 0.56 -0.50
N LEU A 25 9.59 -0.74 -0.32
CA LEU A 25 9.32 -1.34 0.98
C LEU A 25 10.53 -1.25 1.92
N ARG A 26 11.75 -1.37 1.41
CA ARG A 26 12.98 -1.19 2.21
C ARG A 26 13.15 0.26 2.70
N ARG A 27 12.74 1.25 1.90
CA ARG A 27 12.69 2.65 2.36
C ARG A 27 11.61 2.85 3.43
N LEU A 28 10.49 2.14 3.32
CA LEU A 28 9.37 2.21 4.26
C LEU A 28 9.69 1.53 5.60
N LYS A 29 10.28 0.32 5.55
CA LYS A 29 10.71 -0.49 6.69
C LYS A 29 12.22 -0.33 6.92
N ASN A 30 12.58 0.79 7.55
CA ASN A 30 13.95 1.05 7.96
C ASN A 30 14.23 0.55 9.39
N TYR A 31 15.50 0.54 9.79
CA TYR A 31 15.95 0.03 11.09
C TYR A 31 15.26 0.72 12.28
N LEU A 32 15.08 2.04 12.21
CA LEU A 32 14.41 2.84 13.25
C LEU A 32 12.89 2.56 13.34
N ARG A 33 12.29 2.00 12.29
CA ARG A 33 10.86 1.64 12.21
C ARG A 33 10.66 0.12 12.24
N SER A 34 11.63 -0.62 12.75
CA SER A 34 11.62 -2.09 12.82
C SER A 34 10.48 -2.66 13.67
N THR A 35 9.95 -1.90 14.62
CA THR A 35 8.83 -2.28 15.50
C THR A 35 7.45 -2.04 14.89
N MET A 36 7.36 -1.58 13.64
CA MET A 36 6.08 -1.33 12.98
C MET A 36 5.31 -2.62 12.71
N GLY A 37 4.03 -2.66 13.12
CA GLY A 37 3.12 -3.77 12.83
C GLY A 37 2.81 -3.93 11.35
N GLN A 38 2.46 -5.16 10.93
CA GLN A 38 2.20 -5.50 9.52
C GLN A 38 1.04 -4.70 8.93
N GLU A 39 -0.05 -4.51 9.68
CA GLU A 39 -1.19 -3.67 9.29
C GLU A 39 -0.74 -2.29 8.81
N ARG A 40 -0.01 -1.58 9.66
CA ARG A 40 0.49 -0.23 9.35
C ARG A 40 1.47 -0.24 8.18
N LEU A 41 2.31 -1.27 8.08
CA LEU A 41 3.27 -1.41 6.99
C LEU A 41 2.54 -1.60 5.65
N ASN A 42 1.51 -2.44 5.62
CA ASN A 42 0.73 -2.73 4.42
C ASN A 42 -0.04 -1.49 3.95
N SER A 43 -0.73 -0.79 4.85
CA SER A 43 -1.44 0.46 4.50
C SER A 43 -0.49 1.51 3.92
N LEU A 44 0.70 1.67 4.51
CA LEU A 44 1.71 2.59 4.01
C LEU A 44 2.32 2.15 2.68
N ALA A 45 2.46 0.85 2.43
CA ALA A 45 2.94 0.34 1.15
C ALA A 45 1.92 0.63 0.03
N VAL A 46 0.63 0.41 0.28
CA VAL A 46 -0.45 0.75 -0.68
C VAL A 46 -0.44 2.24 -1.01
N LEU A 47 -0.32 3.11 0.00
CA LEU A 47 -0.21 4.56 -0.18
C LEU A 47 1.04 4.96 -0.99
N ASN A 48 2.16 4.28 -0.78
CA ASN A 48 3.41 4.57 -1.50
C ASN A 48 3.32 4.18 -2.99
N ILE A 49 2.69 3.05 -3.29
CA ILE A 49 2.48 2.56 -4.65
C ILE A 49 1.47 3.45 -5.39
N HIS A 50 0.38 3.83 -4.72
CA HIS A 50 -0.74 4.57 -5.30
C HIS A 50 -0.70 6.08 -5.01
N LYS A 51 0.50 6.67 -4.95
CA LYS A 51 0.71 8.10 -4.67
C LYS A 51 0.08 9.06 -5.70
N ASN A 52 -0.30 8.54 -6.87
CA ASN A 52 -0.88 9.32 -7.97
C ASN A 52 -2.40 9.48 -7.85
N ILE A 53 -3.04 8.81 -6.89
CA ILE A 53 -4.48 8.96 -6.65
C ILE A 53 -4.69 10.28 -5.89
N PRO A 54 -5.50 11.22 -6.42
CA PRO A 54 -5.78 12.47 -5.72
C PRO A 54 -6.57 12.18 -4.45
N ILE A 55 -6.11 12.74 -3.33
CA ILE A 55 -6.76 12.60 -2.02
C ILE A 55 -7.42 13.94 -1.69
N ASN A 56 -8.70 13.91 -1.30
CA ASN A 56 -9.40 15.10 -0.84
C ASN A 56 -8.94 15.45 0.59
N ILE A 57 -8.19 16.54 0.71
CA ILE A 57 -7.55 16.95 1.97
C ILE A 57 -8.61 17.38 2.99
N ASP A 58 -9.65 18.10 2.57
CA ASP A 58 -10.71 18.59 3.45
C ASP A 58 -11.50 17.44 4.08
N GLU A 59 -11.74 16.39 3.30
CA GLU A 59 -12.39 15.16 3.78
C GLU A 59 -11.52 14.45 4.83
N VAL A 60 -10.22 14.30 4.56
CA VAL A 60 -9.28 13.68 5.51
C VAL A 60 -9.25 14.47 6.82
N ILE A 61 -9.16 15.81 6.76
CA ILE A 61 -9.17 16.66 7.95
C ILE A 61 -10.46 16.46 8.76
N ASN A 62 -11.61 16.43 8.08
CA ASN A 62 -12.90 16.23 8.72
C ASN A 62 -12.99 14.85 9.40
N ILE A 63 -12.52 13.79 8.74
CA ILE A 63 -12.44 12.43 9.31
C ILE A 63 -11.55 12.41 10.57
N PHE A 64 -10.36 13.02 10.50
CA PHE A 64 -9.45 13.09 11.64
C PHE A 64 -10.02 13.93 12.79
N SER A 65 -10.74 15.02 12.51
CA SER A 65 -11.39 15.85 13.53
C SER A 65 -12.53 15.14 14.25
N ARG A 66 -13.24 14.24 13.55
CA ARG A 66 -14.38 13.46 14.09
C ARG A 66 -13.94 12.21 14.82
N SER A 67 -12.71 11.73 14.59
CA SER A 67 -12.22 10.51 15.20
C SER A 67 -11.56 10.78 16.56
N SER A 68 -11.87 9.94 17.56
CA SER A 68 -11.08 9.88 18.80
C SER A 68 -9.65 9.41 18.48
N ARG A 69 -8.68 9.64 19.39
CA ARG A 69 -7.22 9.41 19.24
C ARG A 69 -6.78 8.11 18.53
N LYS A 70 -7.65 7.11 18.44
CA LYS A 70 -7.48 5.91 17.61
C LYS A 70 -8.70 5.75 16.69
N ILE A 71 -8.48 5.97 15.40
CA ILE A 71 -9.42 5.56 14.36
C ILE A 71 -9.46 4.02 14.40
N LYS A 72 -10.64 3.44 14.64
CA LYS A 72 -10.85 2.00 14.39
C LYS A 72 -10.92 1.84 12.89
N THR A 73 -9.89 1.24 12.30
CA THR A 73 -9.92 0.80 10.91
C THR A 73 -10.75 -0.48 10.85
N GLU A 74 -11.80 -0.48 10.02
CA GLU A 74 -12.47 -1.70 9.56
C GLU A 74 -11.43 -2.56 8.84
N ASP A 75 -11.42 -3.87 9.10
CA ASP A 75 -10.51 -4.81 8.46
C ASP A 75 -10.93 -5.02 7.00
N TRP A 76 -10.14 -4.47 6.08
CA TRP A 76 -10.32 -4.66 4.63
C TRP A 76 -9.34 -5.70 4.07
N SER A 77 -8.77 -6.56 4.93
CA SER A 77 -7.93 -7.67 4.51
C SER A 77 -8.81 -8.71 3.79
N ILE A 78 -8.71 -8.73 2.47
CA ILE A 78 -9.09 -9.89 1.64
C ILE A 78 -7.92 -10.88 1.69
#